data_AF-A0A0D0DG02-F1
#
_entry.id   AF-A0A0D0DG02-F1
#
_cell.length_a   1.000
_cell.length_b   1.000
_cell.length_c   1.000
_cell.angle_alpha   90.00
_cell.angle_beta   90.00
_cell.angle_gamma   90.00
#
_symmetry.space_group_name_H-M   'P 1'
#
loop_
_entity.id
_entity.type
_entity.pdbx_description
1 polymer ?
#
loop_
_entity_poly.entity_id
_entity_poly.type
_entity_poly.pdbx_seq_one_letter_code
_entity_poly.pdbx_strand_id
1 'polypeptide(L)'
;MDPAAEIKTPDYSTAEFNQECQELRVTGFTEEQAIAVLQRLCHVQEQKERDIRARERQEALLAEAEAGEQAAQLQCQHEDEDVQALQEEHKKHKSKFAPIPDVPVPTEPIIMAAQAVLCKLKNHQFVKMWYWTNDGLDVADCLKANVIDDCSLSLITTAEGLPAFIPSASTHNKLEVTPDEDLTFKQFGQASV
;
A
#
# COMPACT_ATOMS: atom_id res chain seq x y z
N MET A 1 19.61 22.46 23.30
CA MET A 1 20.06 23.86 23.37
C MET A 1 19.17 24.55 24.37
N ASP A 2 19.52 24.44 25.64
CA ASP A 2 18.74 25.01 26.74
C ASP A 2 19.42 26.33 27.08
N PRO A 3 18.86 27.49 26.72
CA PRO A 3 19.42 28.74 27.21
C PRO A 3 19.03 28.78 28.67
N ALA A 4 20.01 28.61 29.56
CA ALA A 4 19.88 29.06 30.93
C ALA A 4 19.49 30.53 30.86
N ALA A 5 18.18 30.79 30.91
CA ALA A 5 17.65 32.13 31.06
C ALA A 5 18.25 32.59 32.39
N GLU A 6 19.26 33.45 32.29
CA GLU A 6 19.77 34.22 33.41
C GLU A 6 18.55 34.96 33.97
N ILE A 7 17.94 34.37 35.00
CA ILE A 7 16.92 35.04 35.78
C ILE A 7 17.67 36.16 36.47
N LYS A 8 17.61 37.34 35.84
CA LYS A 8 18.15 38.58 36.37
C LYS A 8 17.48 38.78 37.72
N THR A 9 18.23 38.60 38.80
CA THR A 9 17.74 38.88 40.15
C THR A 9 17.23 40.32 40.16
N PRO A 10 15.95 40.57 40.47
CA PRO A 10 15.38 41.91 40.42
C PRO A 10 16.15 42.83 41.37
N ASP A 11 16.61 43.98 40.87
CA ASP A 11 17.21 45.00 41.71
C ASP A 11 16.10 45.85 42.32
N TYR A 12 15.80 45.58 43.60
CA TYR A 12 14.77 46.28 44.38
C TYR A 12 15.16 47.72 44.76
N SER A 13 16.35 48.18 44.34
CA SER A 13 16.78 49.58 44.45
C SER A 13 16.32 50.43 43.25
N THR A 14 15.73 49.80 42.23
CA THR A 14 15.28 50.46 41.00
C THR A 14 13.93 51.15 41.20
N ALA A 15 13.67 52.20 40.42
CA ALA A 15 12.44 53.00 40.53
C ALA A 15 11.13 52.21 40.39
N GLU A 16 11.17 51.04 39.77
CA GLU A 16 10.03 50.14 39.57
C GLU A 16 9.48 49.58 40.89
N PHE A 17 10.32 49.40 41.92
CA PHE A 17 9.93 48.82 43.22
C PHE A 17 9.74 49.88 44.32
N ASN A 18 9.79 51.16 43.96
CA ASN A 18 9.65 52.26 44.91
C ASN A 18 8.31 52.23 45.64
N GLN A 19 7.25 51.75 44.98
CA GLN A 19 5.92 51.66 45.60
C GLN A 19 5.91 50.61 46.72
N GLU A 20 6.41 49.39 46.48
CA GLU A 20 6.46 48.35 47.51
C GLU A 20 7.42 48.70 48.65
N CYS A 21 8.55 49.35 48.33
CA CYS A 21 9.45 49.91 49.34
C CYS A 21 8.77 51.02 50.16
N GLN A 22 7.95 51.87 49.54
CA GLN A 22 7.23 52.96 50.23
C GLN A 22 6.13 52.43 51.15
N GLU A 23 5.42 51.37 50.76
CA GLU A 23 4.44 50.68 51.61
C GLU A 23 5.10 50.05 52.87
N LEU A 24 6.29 49.48 52.71
CA LEU A 24 7.09 48.97 53.84
C LEU A 24 7.64 50.10 54.73
N ARG A 25 7.97 51.27 54.16
CA ARG A 25 8.36 52.44 54.98
C ARG A 25 7.19 52.99 55.80
N VAL A 26 5.97 53.03 55.25
CA VAL A 26 4.76 53.47 55.98
C VAL A 26 4.48 52.58 57.19
N THR A 27 4.89 51.32 57.15
CA THR A 27 4.76 50.36 58.26
C THR A 27 5.92 50.41 59.27
N GLY A 28 6.90 51.28 59.06
CA GLY A 28 7.97 51.58 60.03
C GLY A 28 9.35 50.99 59.71
N PHE A 29 9.53 50.40 58.53
CA PHE A 29 10.83 49.89 58.09
C PHE A 29 11.71 50.98 57.48
N THR A 30 13.04 50.88 57.64
CA THR A 30 13.98 51.71 56.86
C THR A 30 14.06 51.21 55.42
N GLU A 31 14.55 52.04 54.52
CA GLU A 31 14.68 51.72 53.09
C GLU A 31 15.53 50.47 52.85
N GLU A 32 16.66 50.33 53.55
CA GLU A 32 17.51 49.14 53.45
C GLU A 32 16.81 47.87 53.98
N GLN A 33 15.97 48.01 55.01
CA GLN A 33 15.21 46.89 55.56
C GLN A 33 14.09 46.45 54.62
N ALA A 34 13.41 47.40 53.96
CA ALA A 34 12.38 47.12 52.96
C ALA A 34 12.97 46.35 51.77
N ILE A 35 14.09 46.82 51.23
CA ILE A 35 14.83 46.15 50.14
C ILE A 35 15.26 44.73 50.55
N ALA A 36 15.83 44.56 51.75
CA ALA A 36 16.25 43.25 52.24
C ALA A 36 15.08 42.27 52.47
N VAL A 37 13.90 42.77 52.84
CA VAL A 37 12.69 41.93 52.95
C VAL A 37 12.22 41.48 51.57
N LEU A 38 12.13 42.38 50.59
CA LEU A 38 11.71 42.04 49.23
C LEU A 38 12.68 41.05 48.56
N GLN A 39 13.99 41.23 48.73
CA GLN A 39 15.00 40.29 48.23
C GLN A 39 14.84 38.89 48.83
N ARG A 40 14.57 38.79 50.14
CA ARG A 40 14.33 37.49 50.81
C ARG A 40 13.06 36.82 50.30
N LEU A 41 11.97 37.58 50.15
CA LEU A 41 10.70 37.05 49.63
C LEU A 41 10.87 36.54 48.20
N CYS A 42 11.59 37.28 47.35
CA CYS A 42 11.93 36.86 46.01
C CYS A 42 12.70 35.53 46.01
N HIS A 43 13.75 35.43 46.84
CA HIS A 43 14.56 34.22 46.92
C HIS A 43 13.75 33.00 47.38
N VAL A 44 12.87 33.17 48.38
CA VAL A 44 11.99 32.11 48.87
C VAL A 44 10.99 31.68 47.78
N GLN A 45 10.43 32.63 47.04
CA GLN A 45 9.51 32.35 45.94
C GLN A 45 10.20 31.61 44.81
N GLU A 46 11.39 32.05 44.38
CA GLU A 46 12.18 31.36 43.37
C GLU A 46 12.54 29.94 43.80
N GLN A 47 12.91 29.75 45.06
CA GLN A 47 13.25 28.42 45.58
C GLN A 47 12.04 27.49 45.52
N LYS A 48 10.86 27.98 45.93
CA LYS A 48 9.60 27.22 45.84
C LYS A 48 9.27 26.84 44.40
N GLU A 49 9.44 27.77 43.45
CA GLU A 49 9.21 27.50 42.03
C GLU A 49 10.23 26.54 41.42
N ARG A 50 11.49 26.58 41.88
CA ARG A 50 12.49 25.57 41.49
C ARG A 50 12.10 24.19 42.00
N ASP A 51 11.65 24.09 43.25
CA ASP A 51 11.25 22.82 43.87
C ASP A 51 10.01 22.22 43.18
N ILE A 52 9.02 23.05 42.84
CA ILE A 52 7.84 22.62 42.07
C ILE A 52 8.27 22.10 40.69
N ARG A 53 9.06 22.88 39.95
CA ARG A 53 9.57 22.47 38.62
C ARG A 53 10.46 21.23 38.68
N ALA A 54 11.17 21.01 39.78
CA ALA A 54 11.96 19.79 39.98
C ALA A 54 11.06 18.56 40.18
N ARG A 55 10.00 18.70 40.99
CA ARG A 55 9.00 17.63 41.20
C ARG A 55 8.25 17.30 39.92
N GLU A 56 7.76 18.29 39.20
CA GLU A 56 7.05 18.09 37.92
C GLU A 56 7.93 17.38 36.89
N ARG A 57 9.21 17.76 36.79
CA ARG A 57 10.17 17.06 35.91
C ARG A 57 10.38 15.61 36.34
N GLN A 58 10.49 15.35 37.64
CA GLN A 58 10.65 14.00 38.14
C GLN A 58 9.40 13.14 37.88
N GLU A 59 8.21 13.69 38.08
CA GLU A 59 6.94 13.02 37.80
C GLU A 59 6.77 12.76 36.30
N ALA A 60 7.12 13.72 35.44
CA ALA A 60 7.11 13.55 34.00
C ALA A 60 8.06 12.42 33.53
N LEU A 61 9.26 12.34 34.10
CA LEU A 61 10.21 11.27 33.79
C LEU A 61 9.70 9.88 34.23
N LEU A 62 9.04 9.79 35.39
CA LEU A 62 8.42 8.55 35.86
C LEU A 62 7.24 8.15 34.96
N ALA A 63 6.38 9.09 34.62
CA ALA A 63 5.25 8.86 33.72
C ALA A 63 5.70 8.44 32.31
N GLU A 64 6.78 9.02 31.79
CA GLU A 64 7.37 8.64 30.51
C GLU A 64 7.96 7.23 30.56
N ALA A 65 8.67 6.87 31.65
CA ALA A 65 9.19 5.53 31.85
C ALA A 65 8.07 4.49 31.95
N GLU A 66 7.03 4.74 32.74
CA GLU A 66 5.87 3.85 32.87
C GLU A 66 5.11 3.70 31.53
N ALA A 67 4.91 4.79 30.79
CA ALA A 67 4.30 4.74 29.47
C ALA A 67 5.16 3.94 28.48
N GLY A 68 6.48 4.09 28.53
CA GLY A 68 7.42 3.31 27.72
C GLY A 68 7.37 1.82 28.02
N GLU A 69 7.34 1.44 29.31
CA GLU A 69 7.21 0.04 29.73
C GLU A 69 5.87 -0.57 29.29
N GLN A 70 4.76 0.17 29.47
CA GLN A 70 3.44 -0.28 29.02
C GLN A 70 3.38 -0.45 27.50
N ALA A 71 3.93 0.50 26.74
CA ALA A 71 3.97 0.41 25.28
C ALA A 71 4.80 -0.80 24.81
N ALA A 72 5.96 -1.04 25.42
CA ALA A 72 6.78 -2.20 25.12
C ALA A 72 6.07 -3.51 25.45
N GLN A 73 5.37 -3.57 26.59
CA GLN A 73 4.61 -4.76 26.98
C GLN A 73 3.46 -5.07 26.01
N LEU A 74 2.71 -4.04 25.61
CA LEU A 74 1.63 -4.19 24.62
C LEU A 74 2.17 -4.63 23.26
N GLN A 75 3.33 -4.12 22.85
CA GLN A 75 3.96 -4.52 21.60
C GLN A 75 4.35 -6.00 21.63
N CYS A 76 5.00 -6.47 22.70
CA CYS A 76 5.33 -7.89 22.85
C CYS A 76 4.08 -8.79 22.81
N GLN A 77 3.00 -8.37 23.48
CA GLN A 77 1.74 -9.13 23.46
C GLN A 77 1.15 -9.23 22.05
N HIS A 78 1.16 -8.12 21.29
CA HIS A 78 0.66 -8.12 19.92
C HIS A 78 1.50 -9.03 19.01
N GLU A 79 2.83 -9.00 19.15
CA GLU A 79 3.72 -9.89 18.38
C GLU A 79 3.45 -11.37 18.71
N ASP A 80 3.25 -11.71 19.98
CA ASP A 80 2.89 -13.07 20.39
C ASP A 80 1.52 -13.50 19.85
N GLU A 81 0.53 -12.61 19.86
CA GLU A 81 -0.81 -12.85 19.30
C GLU A 81 -0.76 -13.07 17.79
N ASP A 82 0.00 -12.26 17.06
CA ASP A 82 0.18 -12.40 15.62
C ASP A 82 0.83 -13.74 15.26
N VAL A 83 1.88 -14.14 16.00
CA VAL A 83 2.53 -15.43 15.80
C VAL A 83 1.56 -16.58 16.06
N GLN A 84 0.76 -16.50 17.13
CA GLN A 84 -0.26 -17.51 17.42
C GLN A 84 -1.33 -17.57 16.33
N ALA A 85 -1.81 -16.43 15.87
CA ALA A 85 -2.81 -16.33 14.81
C ALA A 85 -2.30 -16.97 13.51
N LEU A 86 -1.06 -16.67 13.11
CA LEU A 86 -0.43 -17.29 11.93
C LEU A 86 -0.29 -18.80 12.08
N GLN A 87 0.13 -19.29 13.25
CA GLN A 87 0.22 -20.72 13.50
C GLN A 87 -1.15 -21.41 13.44
N GLU A 88 -2.20 -20.79 13.98
CA GLU A 88 -3.56 -21.30 13.86
C GLU A 88 -4.04 -21.32 12.42
N GLU A 89 -3.75 -20.27 11.66
CA GLU A 89 -4.15 -20.16 10.26
C GLU A 89 -3.46 -21.23 9.41
N HIS A 90 -2.15 -21.45 9.63
CA HIS A 90 -1.41 -22.56 9.02
C HIS A 90 -1.99 -23.92 9.38
N LYS A 91 -2.45 -24.12 10.63
CA LYS A 91 -3.09 -25.38 11.07
C LYS A 91 -4.45 -25.59 10.40
N LYS A 92 -5.27 -24.53 10.27
CA LYS A 92 -6.62 -24.56 9.70
C LYS A 92 -6.60 -24.67 8.17
N HIS A 93 -5.65 -24.03 7.50
CA HIS A 93 -5.58 -23.92 6.05
C HIS A 93 -4.28 -24.47 5.45
N LYS A 94 -3.88 -25.68 5.85
CA LYS A 94 -2.63 -26.33 5.40
C LYS A 94 -2.41 -26.28 3.89
N SER A 95 -3.47 -26.38 3.09
CA SER A 95 -3.37 -26.36 1.62
C SER A 95 -2.96 -25.00 1.04
N LYS A 96 -3.30 -23.88 1.70
CA LYS A 96 -2.89 -22.54 1.25
C LYS A 96 -1.40 -22.30 1.45
N PHE A 97 -0.82 -22.96 2.45
CA PHE A 97 0.61 -22.88 2.79
C PHE A 97 1.41 -24.06 2.24
N ALA A 98 0.82 -24.86 1.36
CA ALA A 98 1.55 -25.91 0.67
C ALA A 98 2.65 -25.25 -0.18
N PRO A 99 3.91 -25.72 -0.09
CA PRO A 99 4.96 -25.24 -0.96
C PRO A 99 4.55 -25.37 -2.42
N ILE A 100 4.59 -24.27 -3.16
CA ILE A 100 4.40 -24.30 -4.60
C ILE A 100 5.66 -24.97 -5.17
N PRO A 101 5.52 -26.08 -5.94
CA PRO A 101 6.66 -26.73 -6.53
C PRO A 101 7.36 -25.75 -7.48
N ASP A 102 8.69 -25.68 -7.37
CA ASP A 102 9.53 -24.90 -8.26
C ASP A 102 9.64 -25.62 -9.61
N VAL A 103 8.60 -25.46 -10.43
CA VAL A 103 8.52 -26.02 -11.79
C VAL A 103 8.96 -24.93 -12.77
N PRO A 104 9.87 -25.23 -13.71
CA PRO A 104 10.28 -24.25 -14.71
C PRO A 104 9.06 -23.75 -15.50
N VAL A 105 9.03 -22.45 -15.75
CA VAL A 105 8.00 -21.84 -16.60
C VAL A 105 8.10 -22.47 -18.00
N PRO A 106 7.01 -23.03 -18.56
CA PRO A 106 7.02 -23.52 -19.93
C PRO A 106 7.48 -22.41 -20.86
N THR A 107 8.61 -22.63 -21.54
CA THR A 107 9.18 -21.69 -22.52
C THR A 107 8.56 -21.88 -23.90
N GLU A 108 7.90 -23.02 -24.10
CA GLU A 108 7.20 -23.34 -25.34
C GLU A 108 5.90 -22.54 -25.44
N PRO A 109 5.60 -21.98 -26.63
CA PRO A 109 4.36 -21.25 -26.83
C PRO A 109 3.17 -22.19 -26.70
N ILE A 110 2.11 -21.73 -26.02
CA ILE A 110 0.86 -22.48 -25.95
C ILE A 110 0.24 -22.49 -27.35
N ILE A 111 0.16 -23.68 -27.95
CA ILE A 111 -0.52 -23.91 -29.22
C ILE A 111 -2.03 -23.89 -28.93
N MET A 112 -2.76 -22.97 -29.56
CA MET A 112 -4.21 -22.82 -29.37
C MET A 112 -4.88 -22.61 -30.72
N ALA A 113 -6.13 -23.09 -30.82
CA ALA A 113 -6.97 -22.79 -31.97
C ALA A 113 -7.15 -21.27 -32.17
N ALA A 114 -7.44 -20.88 -33.40
CA ALA A 114 -7.58 -19.47 -33.77
C ALA A 114 -8.62 -18.73 -32.90
N GLN A 115 -8.40 -17.44 -32.63
CA GLN A 115 -9.27 -16.65 -31.75
C GLN A 115 -10.74 -16.67 -32.17
N ALA A 116 -11.02 -16.64 -33.48
CA ALA A 116 -12.38 -16.74 -34.03
C ALA A 116 -13.10 -18.03 -33.59
N VAL A 117 -12.36 -19.14 -33.54
CA VAL A 117 -12.87 -20.45 -33.13
C VAL A 117 -13.18 -20.46 -31.63
N LEU A 118 -12.29 -19.89 -30.82
CA LEU A 118 -12.51 -19.74 -29.38
C LEU A 118 -13.72 -18.84 -29.08
N CYS A 119 -13.92 -17.76 -29.85
CA CYS A 119 -15.10 -16.90 -29.75
C CYS A 119 -16.39 -17.66 -30.09
N LYS A 120 -16.39 -18.50 -31.14
CA LYS A 120 -17.53 -19.36 -31.49
C LYS A 120 -17.87 -20.33 -30.37
N LEU A 121 -16.85 -20.97 -29.78
CA LEU A 121 -17.04 -21.87 -28.65
C LEU A 121 -17.63 -21.14 -27.43
N LYS A 122 -17.14 -19.94 -27.11
CA LYS A 122 -17.68 -19.09 -26.04
C LYS A 122 -19.15 -18.70 -26.28
N ASN A 123 -19.53 -18.53 -27.55
CA ASN A 123 -20.89 -18.22 -27.97
C ASN A 123 -21.76 -19.48 -28.15
N HIS A 124 -21.31 -20.65 -27.72
CA HIS A 124 -22.01 -21.93 -27.86
C HIS A 124 -22.35 -22.28 -29.33
N GLN A 125 -21.58 -21.77 -30.28
CA GLN A 125 -21.73 -22.08 -31.70
C GLN A 125 -20.96 -23.35 -32.02
N PHE A 126 -21.52 -24.14 -32.94
CA PHE A 126 -20.85 -25.33 -33.45
C PHE A 126 -19.55 -24.94 -34.19
N VAL A 127 -18.49 -25.68 -33.91
CA VAL A 127 -17.17 -25.52 -34.52
C VAL A 127 -16.72 -26.90 -34.99
N LYS A 128 -16.24 -26.97 -36.24
CA LYS A 128 -15.71 -28.20 -36.85
C LYS A 128 -14.46 -28.71 -36.14
N MET A 129 -14.35 -30.02 -36.01
CA MET A 129 -13.25 -30.70 -35.32
C MET A 129 -11.88 -30.47 -35.99
N TRP A 130 -11.86 -30.12 -37.28
CA TRP A 130 -10.62 -29.83 -38.01
C TRP A 130 -9.76 -28.74 -37.36
N TYR A 131 -10.36 -27.72 -36.72
CA TYR A 131 -9.62 -26.63 -36.06
C TYR A 131 -8.74 -27.07 -34.88
N TRP A 132 -8.95 -28.29 -34.38
CA TRP A 132 -8.15 -28.89 -33.30
C TRP A 132 -7.20 -29.98 -33.81
N THR A 133 -7.06 -30.14 -35.13
CA THR A 133 -6.00 -30.98 -35.71
C THR A 133 -4.68 -30.21 -35.79
N ASN A 134 -3.55 -30.89 -35.96
CA ASN A 134 -2.26 -30.21 -36.12
C ASN A 134 -2.26 -29.25 -37.31
N ASP A 135 -2.88 -29.65 -38.44
CA ASP A 135 -3.04 -28.79 -39.61
C ASP A 135 -3.88 -27.53 -39.28
N GLY A 136 -4.97 -27.71 -38.52
CA GLY A 136 -5.83 -26.61 -38.07
C GLY A 136 -5.14 -25.67 -37.08
N LEU A 137 -4.28 -26.20 -36.20
CA LEU A 137 -3.49 -25.45 -35.22
C LEU A 137 -2.32 -24.72 -35.89
N ASP A 138 -1.63 -25.33 -36.86
CA ASP A 138 -0.58 -24.69 -37.65
C ASP A 138 -1.13 -23.51 -38.46
N VAL A 139 -2.32 -23.69 -39.05
CA VAL A 139 -3.05 -22.62 -39.73
C VAL A 139 -3.45 -21.53 -38.74
N ALA A 140 -3.93 -21.89 -37.55
CA ALA A 140 -4.24 -20.93 -36.50
C ALA A 140 -3.01 -20.13 -36.06
N ASP A 141 -1.85 -20.79 -35.92
CA ASP A 141 -0.58 -20.18 -35.55
C ASP A 141 -0.09 -19.20 -36.64
N CYS A 142 -0.25 -19.55 -37.90
CA CYS A 142 0.00 -18.62 -39.03
C CYS A 142 -0.98 -17.42 -39.02
N LEU A 143 -2.21 -17.63 -38.56
CA LEU A 143 -3.26 -16.61 -38.46
C LEU A 143 -3.18 -15.76 -37.19
N LYS A 144 -2.38 -16.12 -36.17
CA LYS A 144 -2.22 -15.36 -34.91
C LYS A 144 -1.82 -13.89 -35.13
N ALA A 145 -1.30 -13.53 -36.31
CA ALA A 145 -1.01 -12.14 -36.68
C ALA A 145 -2.27 -11.29 -36.99
N ASN A 146 -3.41 -11.90 -37.30
CA ASN A 146 -4.66 -11.22 -37.59
C ASN A 146 -5.73 -11.64 -36.58
N VAL A 147 -5.97 -10.80 -35.57
CA VAL A 147 -7.10 -10.90 -34.64
C VAL A 147 -8.39 -10.65 -35.42
N ILE A 148 -8.84 -11.65 -36.17
CA ILE A 148 -10.09 -11.60 -36.91
C ILE A 148 -11.13 -12.26 -36.02
N ASP A 149 -11.80 -11.44 -35.22
CA ASP A 149 -13.13 -11.78 -34.73
C ASP A 149 -14.09 -11.78 -35.94
N ASP A 150 -15.10 -12.66 -35.96
CA ASP A 150 -16.14 -12.62 -37.00
C ASP A 150 -16.97 -11.31 -36.93
N CYS A 151 -16.86 -10.56 -35.81
CA CYS A 151 -17.39 -9.19 -35.67
C CYS A 151 -16.38 -8.08 -36.03
N SER A 152 -15.16 -8.42 -36.48
CA SER A 152 -14.18 -7.42 -36.89
C SER A 152 -14.56 -6.84 -38.25
N LEU A 153 -14.36 -5.53 -38.40
CA LEU A 153 -14.58 -4.82 -39.67
C LEU A 153 -13.24 -4.49 -40.30
N SER A 154 -13.05 -4.93 -41.54
CA SER A 154 -11.93 -4.53 -42.38
C SER A 154 -12.31 -3.27 -43.16
N LEU A 155 -11.42 -2.28 -43.14
CA LEU A 155 -11.58 -1.07 -43.94
C LEU A 155 -11.08 -1.35 -45.36
N ILE A 156 -11.99 -1.31 -46.33
CA ILE A 156 -11.66 -1.39 -47.76
C ILE A 156 -11.92 -0.06 -48.44
N THR A 157 -11.33 0.13 -49.62
CA THR A 157 -11.68 1.24 -50.51
C THR A 157 -12.58 0.69 -51.62
N THR A 158 -13.76 1.26 -51.81
CA THR A 158 -14.70 0.84 -52.85
C THR A 158 -14.18 1.24 -54.24
N ALA A 159 -14.78 0.70 -55.30
CA ALA A 159 -14.45 1.06 -56.68
C ALA A 159 -14.61 2.57 -56.98
N GLU A 160 -15.38 3.27 -56.15
CA GLU A 160 -15.62 4.73 -56.21
C GLU A 160 -14.60 5.53 -55.38
N GLY A 161 -13.62 4.86 -54.76
CA GLY A 161 -12.57 5.50 -53.95
C GLY A 161 -12.98 5.85 -52.52
N LEU A 162 -14.17 5.42 -52.07
CA LEU A 162 -14.66 5.73 -50.72
C LEU A 162 -14.28 4.62 -49.72
N PRO A 163 -13.92 4.97 -48.47
CA PRO A 163 -13.66 4.00 -47.43
C PRO A 163 -14.97 3.34 -46.97
N ALA A 164 -15.02 2.01 -46.98
CA ALA A 164 -16.13 1.21 -46.48
C ALA A 164 -15.65 0.15 -45.49
N PHE A 165 -16.39 -0.02 -44.41
CA PHE A 165 -16.17 -1.10 -43.45
C PHE A 165 -16.97 -2.32 -43.89
N ILE A 166 -16.29 -3.44 -44.11
CA ILE A 166 -16.94 -4.73 -44.38
C ILE A 166 -16.51 -5.74 -43.33
N PRO A 167 -17.36 -6.72 -42.98
CA PRO A 167 -16.96 -7.80 -42.09
C PRO A 167 -15.68 -8.45 -42.62
N SER A 168 -14.65 -8.56 -41.79
CA SER A 168 -13.36 -9.15 -42.21
C SER A 168 -13.54 -10.57 -42.76
N ALA A 169 -14.57 -11.29 -42.33
CA ALA A 169 -14.97 -12.59 -42.89
C ALA A 169 -15.26 -12.57 -44.40
N SER A 170 -15.59 -11.41 -44.98
CA SER A 170 -15.89 -11.25 -46.42
C SER A 170 -14.66 -10.97 -47.29
N THR A 171 -13.52 -10.61 -46.70
CA THR A 171 -12.27 -10.25 -47.41
C THR A 171 -11.25 -11.38 -47.52
N HIS A 172 -11.42 -12.47 -46.76
CA HIS A 172 -10.44 -13.56 -46.74
C HIS A 172 -10.83 -14.71 -47.67
N ASN A 173 -9.82 -15.24 -48.35
CA ASN A 173 -9.90 -16.53 -49.03
C ASN A 173 -10.40 -17.57 -48.03
N LYS A 174 -11.50 -18.24 -48.38
CA LYS A 174 -12.12 -19.28 -47.57
C LYS A 174 -11.05 -20.33 -47.26
N LEU A 175 -10.64 -20.42 -45.99
CA LEU A 175 -9.82 -21.53 -45.52
C LEU A 175 -10.51 -22.83 -45.93
N GLU A 176 -9.78 -23.74 -46.56
CA GLU A 176 -10.29 -25.03 -46.95
C GLU A 176 -10.43 -25.91 -45.70
N VAL A 177 -11.51 -25.67 -44.96
CA VAL A 177 -11.79 -26.40 -43.72
C VAL A 177 -12.40 -27.75 -44.07
N THR A 178 -11.64 -28.82 -43.82
CA THR A 178 -12.11 -30.20 -43.96
C THR A 178 -13.36 -30.42 -43.10
N PRO A 179 -14.46 -30.95 -43.65
CA PRO A 179 -15.63 -31.31 -42.85
C PRO A 179 -15.30 -32.52 -41.96
N ASP A 180 -16.03 -32.66 -40.85
CA ASP A 180 -15.73 -33.68 -39.85
C ASP A 180 -15.86 -35.12 -40.38
N GLU A 181 -16.72 -35.32 -41.39
CA GLU A 181 -16.93 -36.62 -42.07
C GLU A 181 -15.72 -37.08 -42.88
N ASP A 182 -14.91 -36.13 -43.36
CA ASP A 182 -13.71 -36.40 -44.18
C ASP A 182 -12.44 -36.45 -43.32
N LEU A 183 -12.54 -36.24 -42.00
CA LEU A 183 -11.41 -36.38 -41.08
C LEU A 183 -11.11 -37.86 -40.83
N THR A 184 -9.85 -38.25 -41.07
CA THR A 184 -9.41 -39.59 -40.68
C THR A 184 -9.31 -39.72 -39.16
N PHE A 185 -9.51 -40.93 -38.63
CA PHE A 185 -9.35 -41.19 -37.19
C PHE A 185 -7.95 -40.83 -36.67
N LYS A 186 -6.92 -40.93 -37.54
CA LYS A 186 -5.56 -40.49 -37.24
C LYS A 186 -5.50 -38.97 -37.03
N GLN A 187 -6.14 -38.19 -37.89
CA GLN A 187 -6.22 -36.72 -37.73
C GLN A 187 -7.03 -36.31 -36.51
N PHE A 188 -8.06 -37.07 -36.19
CA PHE A 188 -8.86 -36.84 -34.98
C PHE A 188 -8.05 -37.01 -33.68
N GLY A 189 -7.12 -37.97 -33.64
CA GLY A 189 -6.27 -38.25 -32.48
C GLY A 189 -4.91 -37.54 -32.47
N GLN A 190 -4.66 -36.60 -33.39
CA GLN A 190 -3.34 -36.01 -33.61
C GLN A 190 -2.95 -34.91 -32.64
N ALA A 191 -3.92 -34.26 -31.99
CA ALA A 191 -3.67 -33.26 -30.96
C ALA A 191 -3.11 -33.95 -29.70
N SER A 192 -1.83 -34.32 -29.79
CA SER A 192 -0.99 -34.68 -28.66
C SER A 192 -0.51 -33.39 -28.01
N VAL A 193 -0.57 -33.38 -26.67
CA VAL A 193 0.19 -32.48 -25.80
C VAL A 193 1.68 -32.50 -26.18
#